data_AF-A0AA36E881-F1
#
_entry.id   AF-A0AA36E881-F1
#
_cell.length_a   1.000
_cell.length_b   1.000
_cell.length_c   1.000
_cell.angle_alpha   90.00
_cell.angle_beta   90.00
_cell.angle_gamma   90.00
#
_symmetry.space_group_name_H-M   'P 1'
#
loop_
_entity.id
_entity.type
_entity.pdbx_description
1 polymer ?
#
loop_
_entity_poly.entity_id
_entity_poly.type
_entity_poly.pdbx_seq_one_letter_code
_entity_poly.pdbx_strand_id
1 'polypeptide(L)'
;MNLFEVADFVPEKPMYEQGLILLPHLATLGWGVGPGPETLEESFPFFGYVWKDRNKMTTILGIHLILLGIGAFLLVFKALYFGGVYDTWASGGGDDGLLVDDLEDIIGGHVWLGSICILGGIWHILTKPFAWARRALVWSGEAYLSYSLAAISIFGFISCCFVWFNNTTYPSEFYGPAGPEASQAQAFTFLVRDQRLGANVGSAQGPTSLVKYLMRSPTGEVIFGGETMRFWDLRAPWLEPLRGPNGLDLSRLKKDIQPWQERCSAEYMTHAPFGSLNSVGGVATEINAVNYVSPRSWLATSHFVLGFFFFVGHLWHAGRAHPS
;
A
#
# COMPACT_ATOMS: atom_id res chain seq x y z
N MET A 1 6.05 -9.90 18.25
CA MET A 1 6.44 -11.32 18.15
C MET A 1 7.83 -11.56 18.71
N ASN A 2 8.92 -11.02 18.14
CA ASN A 2 10.27 -11.26 18.68
C ASN A 2 10.45 -10.77 20.13
N LEU A 3 9.92 -9.59 20.47
CA LEU A 3 9.96 -9.08 21.84
C LEU A 3 8.94 -9.73 22.80
N PHE A 4 7.91 -10.37 22.25
CA PHE A 4 6.96 -11.13 23.07
C PHE A 4 7.66 -12.37 23.64
N GLU A 5 8.47 -13.03 22.81
CA GLU A 5 9.41 -14.06 23.25
C GLU A 5 10.47 -13.54 24.23
N VAL A 6 11.04 -12.35 24.03
CA VAL A 6 12.03 -11.76 24.97
C VAL A 6 11.44 -11.47 26.34
N ALA A 7 10.19 -11.06 26.42
CA ALA A 7 9.54 -10.68 27.69
C ALA A 7 9.21 -11.91 28.56
N ASP A 8 8.84 -13.01 27.94
CA ASP A 8 8.56 -14.28 28.62
C ASP A 8 9.81 -15.18 28.72
N PHE A 9 10.98 -14.64 28.34
CA PHE A 9 12.25 -15.35 28.38
C PHE A 9 12.87 -15.33 29.78
N VAL A 10 13.00 -16.51 30.36
CA VAL A 10 13.72 -16.81 31.60
C VAL A 10 15.12 -17.34 31.24
N PRO A 11 16.20 -16.60 31.55
CA PRO A 11 17.57 -16.94 31.13
C PRO A 11 18.12 -18.25 31.72
N GLU A 12 17.55 -18.68 32.85
CA GLU A 12 17.97 -19.87 33.61
C GLU A 12 17.40 -21.18 33.01
N LYS A 13 16.46 -21.09 32.07
CA LYS A 13 15.84 -22.23 31.39
C LYS A 13 16.26 -22.27 29.91
N PRO A 14 16.37 -23.46 29.29
CA PRO A 14 16.68 -23.55 27.87
C PRO A 14 15.61 -22.85 27.00
N MET A 15 16.04 -22.13 25.95
CA MET A 15 15.14 -21.36 25.07
C MET A 15 14.05 -22.21 24.39
N TYR A 16 14.28 -23.52 24.20
CA TYR A 16 13.34 -24.43 23.52
C TYR A 16 12.16 -24.90 24.40
N GLU A 17 12.17 -24.64 25.71
CA GLU A 17 11.09 -24.99 26.64
C GLU A 17 10.11 -23.84 26.91
N GLN A 18 10.32 -22.67 26.27
CA GLN A 18 9.66 -21.40 26.58
C GLN A 18 8.79 -20.85 25.43
N GLY A 19 8.58 -21.63 24.37
CA GLY A 19 7.73 -21.24 23.23
C GLY A 19 8.33 -20.14 22.34
N LEU A 20 9.66 -20.03 22.29
CA LEU A 20 10.40 -19.02 21.55
C LEU A 20 10.79 -19.55 20.16
N ILE A 21 10.47 -18.82 19.09
CA ILE A 21 10.75 -19.19 17.70
C ILE A 21 11.65 -18.18 16.97
N LEU A 22 11.75 -16.93 17.43
CA LEU A 22 12.55 -15.84 16.86
C LEU A 22 13.88 -15.60 17.59
N LEU A 23 13.95 -15.81 18.91
CA LEU A 23 15.20 -15.63 19.67
C LEU A 23 16.32 -16.64 19.36
N PRO A 24 16.03 -17.95 19.13
CA PRO A 24 17.05 -18.91 18.68
C PRO A 24 17.65 -18.57 17.30
N HIS A 25 16.89 -17.91 16.42
CA HIS A 25 17.38 -17.46 15.11
C HIS A 25 18.30 -16.24 15.22
N LEU A 26 18.08 -15.35 16.20
CA LEU A 26 18.98 -14.22 16.50
C LEU A 26 20.29 -14.68 17.14
N ALA A 27 20.25 -15.68 18.03
CA ALA A 27 21.45 -16.25 18.64
C ALA A 27 22.35 -16.97 17.61
N THR A 28 21.73 -17.63 16.61
CA THR A 28 22.45 -18.30 15.49
C THR A 28 23.19 -17.30 14.59
N LEU A 29 22.78 -16.02 14.59
CA LEU A 29 23.43 -14.91 13.87
C LEU A 29 24.51 -14.17 14.70
N GLY A 30 24.82 -14.64 15.91
CA GLY A 30 25.87 -14.07 16.77
C GLY A 30 25.48 -12.84 17.58
N TRP A 31 24.18 -12.49 17.65
CA TRP A 31 23.71 -11.37 18.47
C TRP A 31 23.33 -11.81 19.89
N GLY A 32 23.87 -11.06 20.86
CA GLY A 32 23.82 -11.38 22.30
C GLY A 32 25.19 -11.64 22.93
N VAL A 33 26.27 -11.65 22.13
CA VAL A 33 27.65 -11.84 22.58
C VAL A 33 28.64 -11.00 21.76
N GLY A 34 29.14 -9.87 22.32
CA GLY A 34 30.23 -9.04 21.75
C GLY A 34 30.27 -7.57 22.25
N PRO A 35 31.40 -6.83 22.13
CA PRO A 35 31.54 -5.43 22.62
C PRO A 35 30.89 -4.36 21.72
N GLY A 36 30.49 -3.23 22.31
CA GLY A 36 29.66 -2.17 21.69
C GLY A 36 30.36 -1.10 20.81
N PRO A 37 29.60 -0.13 20.25
CA PRO A 37 30.02 0.72 19.12
C PRO A 37 31.04 1.83 19.41
N GLU A 38 31.28 2.23 20.67
CA GLU A 38 32.32 3.23 21.01
C GLU A 38 33.76 2.71 20.79
N THR A 39 33.97 1.40 20.59
CA THR A 39 35.29 0.78 20.37
C THR A 39 35.50 0.24 18.95
N LEU A 40 34.53 0.44 18.05
CA LEU A 40 34.64 0.00 16.65
C LEU A 40 35.63 0.85 15.85
N GLU A 41 35.86 2.11 16.22
CA GLU A 41 36.82 2.98 15.55
C GLU A 41 38.27 2.48 15.70
N GLU A 42 38.60 1.95 16.88
CA GLU A 42 39.93 1.43 17.20
C GLU A 42 40.12 -0.02 16.72
N SER A 43 39.06 -0.82 16.75
CA SER A 43 39.12 -2.25 16.43
C SER A 43 38.84 -2.56 14.96
N PHE A 44 37.99 -1.76 14.28
CA PHE A 44 37.55 -2.00 12.91
C PHE A 44 37.29 -0.68 12.13
N PRO A 45 38.33 -0.04 11.58
CA PRO A 45 38.22 1.27 10.92
C PRO A 45 37.30 1.29 9.68
N PHE A 46 37.00 0.12 9.11
CA PHE A 46 35.98 0.00 8.05
C PHE A 46 34.56 0.25 8.57
N PHE A 47 34.25 -0.09 9.82
CA PHE A 47 32.92 0.08 10.42
C PHE A 47 32.78 1.34 11.27
N GLY A 48 33.87 1.92 11.77
CA GLY A 48 33.86 3.22 12.46
C GLY A 48 33.45 4.39 11.55
N TYR A 49 32.70 5.35 12.09
CA TYR A 49 32.31 6.58 11.38
C TYR A 49 31.98 7.74 12.32
N VAL A 50 32.27 8.96 11.83
CA VAL A 50 31.83 10.21 12.46
C VAL A 50 30.77 10.86 11.58
N TRP A 51 29.65 11.31 12.15
CA TRP A 51 28.53 11.91 11.41
C TRP A 51 28.89 13.11 10.52
N LYS A 52 29.97 13.83 10.88
CA LYS A 52 30.50 14.96 10.10
C LYS A 52 31.34 14.52 8.91
N ASP A 53 31.81 13.27 8.84
CA ASP A 53 32.50 12.72 7.67
C ASP A 53 31.49 12.42 6.57
N ARG A 54 31.33 13.41 5.70
CA ARG A 54 30.37 13.38 4.59
C ARG A 54 30.71 12.32 3.55
N ASN A 55 31.99 11.96 3.39
CA ASN A 55 32.41 10.93 2.46
C ASN A 55 32.02 9.55 2.99
N LYS A 56 32.23 9.31 4.28
CA LYS A 56 31.79 8.08 4.93
C LYS A 56 30.26 7.96 4.91
N MET A 57 29.52 9.04 5.16
CA MET A 57 28.05 9.03 5.11
C MET A 57 27.51 8.68 3.72
N THR A 58 28.08 9.28 2.67
CA THR A 58 27.69 8.98 1.28
C THR A 58 28.08 7.56 0.86
N THR A 59 29.21 7.04 1.33
CA THR A 59 29.59 5.65 1.11
C THR A 59 28.58 4.68 1.74
N ILE A 60 28.20 4.90 3.01
CA ILE A 60 27.20 4.07 3.71
C ILE A 60 25.84 4.13 3.00
N LEU A 61 25.39 5.33 2.63
CA LEU A 61 24.17 5.51 1.82
C LEU A 61 24.24 4.71 0.52
N GLY A 62 25.38 4.80 -0.19
CA GLY A 62 25.53 4.13 -1.46
C GLY A 62 25.49 2.60 -1.36
N ILE A 63 26.07 2.03 -0.30
CA ILE A 63 25.95 0.58 -0.01
C ILE A 63 24.49 0.19 0.22
N HIS A 64 23.75 0.94 1.05
CA HIS A 64 22.33 0.66 1.29
C HIS A 64 21.47 0.80 0.03
N LEU A 65 21.76 1.78 -0.84
CA LEU A 65 21.06 1.94 -2.11
C LEU A 65 21.28 0.74 -3.04
N ILE A 66 22.50 0.19 -3.10
CA ILE A 66 22.77 -1.04 -3.88
C ILE A 66 21.96 -2.21 -3.30
N LEU A 67 21.93 -2.37 -1.97
CA LEU A 67 21.16 -3.43 -1.32
C LEU A 67 19.66 -3.31 -1.58
N LEU A 68 19.11 -2.09 -1.51
CA LEU A 68 17.71 -1.83 -1.86
C LEU A 68 17.44 -2.12 -3.34
N GLY A 69 18.37 -1.77 -4.23
CA GLY A 69 18.26 -2.07 -5.66
C GLY A 69 18.25 -3.57 -5.94
N ILE A 70 19.09 -4.35 -5.26
CA ILE A 70 19.05 -5.82 -5.30
C ILE A 70 17.69 -6.32 -4.78
N GLY A 71 17.17 -5.76 -3.69
CA GLY A 71 15.84 -6.07 -3.16
C GLY A 71 14.72 -5.87 -4.18
N ALA A 72 14.74 -4.76 -4.94
CA ALA A 72 13.77 -4.52 -6.01
C ALA A 72 13.88 -5.57 -7.13
N PHE A 73 15.11 -5.95 -7.52
CA PHE A 73 15.31 -7.01 -8.52
C PHE A 73 14.89 -8.40 -8.03
N LEU A 74 14.88 -8.68 -6.73
CA LEU A 74 14.35 -9.95 -6.21
C LEU A 74 12.85 -10.11 -6.51
N LEU A 75 12.07 -9.02 -6.43
CA LEU A 75 10.66 -9.05 -6.84
C LEU A 75 10.53 -9.33 -8.35
N VAL A 76 11.32 -8.63 -9.18
CA VAL A 76 11.34 -8.85 -10.64
C VAL A 76 11.70 -10.30 -10.96
N PHE A 77 12.71 -10.84 -10.29
CA PHE A 77 13.16 -12.22 -10.49
C PHE A 77 12.09 -13.22 -10.06
N LYS A 78 11.39 -12.95 -8.94
CA LYS A 78 10.23 -13.73 -8.49
C LYS A 78 9.11 -13.74 -9.55
N ALA A 79 8.80 -12.58 -10.10
CA ALA A 79 7.73 -12.43 -11.09
C ALA A 79 8.04 -13.13 -12.41
N LEU A 80 9.25 -12.99 -12.94
CA LEU A 80 9.60 -13.50 -14.27
C LEU A 80 10.00 -14.98 -14.28
N TYR A 81 10.71 -15.45 -13.24
CA TYR A 81 11.37 -16.76 -13.30
C TYR A 81 10.86 -17.76 -12.26
N PHE A 82 10.15 -17.33 -11.22
CA PHE A 82 9.68 -18.20 -10.14
C PHE A 82 8.16 -18.22 -10.02
N GLY A 83 7.49 -18.62 -11.10
CA GLY A 83 6.06 -18.94 -11.09
C GLY A 83 5.13 -17.73 -10.97
N GLY A 84 5.58 -16.53 -11.33
CA GLY A 84 4.71 -15.35 -11.45
C GLY A 84 4.37 -14.65 -10.13
N VAL A 85 3.46 -13.69 -10.25
CA VAL A 85 2.78 -13.00 -9.14
C VAL A 85 1.28 -13.11 -9.37
N TYR A 86 0.48 -12.95 -8.32
CA TYR A 86 -0.97 -13.00 -8.46
C TYR A 86 -1.47 -11.83 -9.32
N ASP A 87 -2.31 -12.13 -10.29
CA ASP A 87 -2.92 -11.16 -11.21
C ASP A 87 -4.44 -11.23 -11.10
N THR A 88 -5.06 -10.18 -10.53
CA THR A 88 -6.53 -10.04 -10.46
C THR A 88 -7.14 -9.71 -11.83
N TRP A 89 -6.34 -9.19 -12.76
CA TRP A 89 -6.75 -8.74 -14.09
C TRP A 89 -6.54 -9.80 -15.19
N ALA A 90 -6.08 -11.00 -14.83
CA ALA A 90 -5.75 -12.09 -15.76
C ALA A 90 -6.88 -12.49 -16.73
N SER A 91 -8.14 -12.11 -16.42
CA SER A 91 -9.33 -12.41 -17.23
C SER A 91 -9.99 -11.20 -17.90
N GLY A 92 -9.43 -9.99 -17.79
CA GLY A 92 -10.00 -8.81 -18.45
C GLY A 92 -9.25 -7.50 -18.19
N GLY A 93 -8.29 -7.19 -19.07
CA GLY A 93 -7.74 -5.88 -19.43
C GLY A 93 -7.73 -4.76 -18.39
N GLY A 94 -6.54 -4.49 -17.81
CA GLY A 94 -6.20 -3.18 -17.23
C GLY A 94 -6.18 -2.09 -18.30
N ASP A 95 -6.44 -0.84 -17.91
CA ASP A 95 -6.57 0.31 -18.80
C ASP A 95 -6.37 1.63 -18.02
N ASP A 96 -5.25 2.30 -18.30
CA ASP A 96 -4.84 3.69 -18.08
C ASP A 96 -5.54 4.48 -16.95
N GLY A 97 -5.54 3.93 -15.74
CA GLY A 97 -5.83 4.68 -14.51
C GLY A 97 -4.67 5.60 -14.08
N LEU A 98 -4.95 6.61 -13.23
CA LEU A 98 -3.89 7.44 -12.61
C LEU A 98 -3.00 6.64 -11.63
N LEU A 99 -3.43 5.43 -11.26
CA LEU A 99 -2.70 4.48 -10.42
C LEU A 99 -2.38 3.24 -11.25
N VAL A 100 -1.22 2.64 -10.98
CA VAL A 100 -0.76 1.43 -11.67
C VAL A 100 -1.79 0.30 -11.58
N ASP A 101 -2.19 -0.22 -12.72
CA ASP A 101 -3.32 -1.13 -12.86
C ASP A 101 -2.98 -2.48 -13.52
N ASP A 102 -1.81 -2.64 -14.12
CA ASP A 102 -1.29 -3.92 -14.62
C ASP A 102 0.03 -4.35 -13.94
N LEU A 103 0.39 -5.63 -14.09
CA LEU A 103 1.59 -6.19 -13.48
C LEU A 103 2.86 -5.82 -14.25
N GLU A 104 2.77 -5.59 -15.56
CA GLU A 104 3.89 -5.23 -16.42
C GLU A 104 4.50 -3.90 -16.00
N ASP A 105 3.67 -2.90 -15.70
CA ASP A 105 4.09 -1.59 -15.21
C ASP A 105 4.63 -1.66 -13.78
N ILE A 106 4.04 -2.49 -12.92
CA ILE A 106 4.59 -2.74 -11.58
C ILE A 106 6.00 -3.33 -11.70
N ILE A 107 6.17 -4.41 -12.46
CA ILE A 107 7.46 -5.09 -12.60
C ILE A 107 8.47 -4.21 -13.36
N GLY A 108 8.06 -3.54 -14.42
CA GLY A 108 8.87 -2.57 -15.17
C GLY A 108 9.33 -1.41 -14.29
N GLY A 109 8.44 -0.88 -13.46
CA GLY A 109 8.77 0.13 -12.44
C GLY A 109 9.84 -0.36 -11.47
N HIS A 110 9.78 -1.61 -11.01
CA HIS A 110 10.80 -2.20 -10.14
C HIS A 110 12.13 -2.46 -10.85
N VAL A 111 12.14 -2.75 -12.15
CA VAL A 111 13.37 -2.82 -12.96
C VAL A 111 14.05 -1.46 -13.01
N TRP A 112 13.30 -0.39 -13.26
CA TRP A 112 13.81 0.97 -13.27
C TRP A 112 14.31 1.39 -11.88
N LEU A 113 13.51 1.17 -10.84
CA LEU A 113 13.87 1.49 -9.45
C LEU A 113 15.16 0.76 -9.05
N GLY A 114 15.24 -0.56 -9.30
CA GLY A 114 16.43 -1.35 -9.01
C GLY A 114 17.68 -0.80 -9.70
N SER A 115 17.56 -0.48 -10.99
CA SER A 115 18.64 0.11 -11.78
C SER A 115 19.09 1.48 -11.24
N ILE A 116 18.13 2.37 -10.95
CA ILE A 116 18.39 3.71 -10.41
C ILE A 116 19.06 3.61 -9.04
N CYS A 117 18.59 2.73 -8.16
CA CYS A 117 19.18 2.52 -6.83
C CYS A 117 20.62 1.99 -6.91
N ILE A 118 20.91 1.02 -7.78
CA ILE A 118 22.28 0.50 -7.94
C ILE A 118 23.21 1.57 -8.51
N LEU A 119 22.81 2.24 -9.60
CA LEU A 119 23.62 3.28 -10.23
C LEU A 119 23.83 4.48 -9.30
N GLY A 120 22.78 4.91 -8.60
CA GLY A 120 22.84 5.95 -7.58
C GLY A 120 23.71 5.55 -6.38
N GLY A 121 23.68 4.28 -5.99
CA GLY A 121 24.52 3.76 -4.93
C GLY A 121 26.01 3.77 -5.30
N ILE A 122 26.35 3.30 -6.50
CA ILE A 122 27.71 3.39 -7.07
C ILE A 122 28.16 4.85 -7.14
N TRP A 123 27.30 5.74 -7.64
CA TRP A 123 27.57 7.17 -7.69
C TRP A 123 27.90 7.75 -6.31
N HIS A 124 27.11 7.44 -5.29
CA HIS A 124 27.34 7.93 -3.92
C HIS A 124 28.59 7.35 -3.25
N ILE A 125 29.01 6.13 -3.61
CA ILE A 125 30.28 5.55 -3.16
C ILE A 125 31.48 6.26 -3.80
N LEU A 126 31.38 6.61 -5.09
CA LEU A 126 32.49 7.15 -5.87
C LEU A 126 32.60 8.68 -5.81
N THR A 127 31.58 9.39 -5.32
CA THR A 127 31.53 10.84 -5.31
C THR A 127 31.41 11.44 -3.92
N LYS A 128 31.75 12.72 -3.81
CA LYS A 128 31.64 13.51 -2.57
C LYS A 128 30.59 14.59 -2.74
N PRO A 129 29.88 15.01 -1.67
CA PRO A 129 28.88 16.06 -1.77
C PRO A 129 29.44 17.35 -2.38
N PHE A 130 28.76 17.82 -3.43
CA PHE A 130 29.11 19.05 -4.13
C PHE A 130 28.97 20.30 -3.25
N ALA A 131 29.62 21.38 -3.66
CA ALA A 131 29.66 22.61 -2.87
C ALA A 131 28.27 23.19 -2.56
N TRP A 132 27.32 23.08 -3.49
CA TRP A 132 25.95 23.55 -3.28
C TRP A 132 25.22 22.72 -2.21
N ALA A 133 25.31 21.39 -2.27
CA ALA A 133 24.68 20.49 -1.30
C ALA A 133 25.26 20.70 0.11
N ARG A 134 26.58 20.92 0.18
CA ARG A 134 27.28 21.24 1.43
C ARG A 134 26.81 22.53 2.09
N ARG A 135 26.27 23.49 1.33
CA ARG A 135 25.73 24.76 1.83
C ARG A 135 24.25 24.70 2.16
N ALA A 136 23.49 23.83 1.47
CA ALA A 136 22.05 23.73 1.63
C ALA A 136 21.61 22.85 2.81
N LEU A 137 22.41 21.85 3.17
CA LEU A 137 22.04 20.83 4.16
C LEU A 137 22.79 20.96 5.48
N VAL A 138 22.17 20.46 6.55
CA VAL A 138 22.78 20.32 7.87
C VAL A 138 23.43 18.94 7.97
N TRP A 139 24.69 18.89 8.45
CA TRP A 139 25.52 17.67 8.48
C TRP A 139 25.72 17.19 9.91
N SER A 140 24.67 16.58 10.48
CA SER A 140 24.66 15.98 11.82
C SER A 140 23.80 14.73 11.82
N GLY A 141 24.02 13.83 12.80
CA GLY A 141 23.21 12.60 12.93
C GLY A 141 21.72 12.91 13.12
N GLU A 142 21.38 13.95 13.89
CA GLU A 142 20.00 14.40 14.10
C GLU A 142 19.36 14.96 12.81
N ALA A 143 20.14 15.66 11.98
CA ALA A 143 19.66 16.12 10.68
C ALA A 143 19.34 14.94 9.75
N TYR A 144 20.23 13.95 9.64
CA TYR A 144 20.01 12.77 8.79
C TYR A 144 18.82 11.93 9.24
N LEU A 145 18.62 11.80 10.56
CA LEU A 145 17.41 11.21 11.13
C LEU A 145 16.17 11.99 10.70
N SER A 146 16.19 13.32 10.81
CA SER A 146 15.03 14.15 10.43
C SER A 146 14.66 14.02 8.95
N TYR A 147 15.64 13.94 8.04
CA TYR A 147 15.38 13.72 6.61
C TYR A 147 14.73 12.35 6.36
N SER A 148 15.18 11.32 7.09
CA SER A 148 14.62 9.97 6.99
C SER A 148 13.19 9.89 7.56
N LEU A 149 12.90 10.59 8.66
CA LEU A 149 11.54 10.69 9.22
C LEU A 149 10.58 11.37 8.23
N ALA A 150 11.04 12.39 7.51
CA ALA A 150 10.26 13.03 6.45
C ALA A 150 9.92 12.04 5.32
N ALA A 151 10.91 11.27 4.86
CA ALA A 151 10.70 10.25 3.83
C ALA A 151 9.71 9.15 4.28
N ILE A 152 9.89 8.60 5.48
CA ILE A 152 9.02 7.54 6.03
C ILE A 152 7.59 8.07 6.27
N SER A 153 7.44 9.34 6.65
CA SER A 153 6.12 9.97 6.76
C SER A 153 5.36 9.95 5.43
N ILE A 154 6.03 10.39 4.35
CA ILE A 154 5.47 10.36 3.00
C ILE A 154 5.16 8.91 2.58
N PHE A 155 6.04 7.95 2.87
CA PHE A 155 5.78 6.53 2.61
C PHE A 155 4.54 6.01 3.35
N GLY A 156 4.33 6.43 4.59
CA GLY A 156 3.12 6.10 5.37
C GLY A 156 1.85 6.62 4.70
N PHE A 157 1.83 7.89 4.26
CA PHE A 157 0.68 8.47 3.56
C PHE A 157 0.44 7.85 2.18
N ILE A 158 1.50 7.59 1.40
CA ILE A 158 1.39 6.88 0.12
C ILE A 158 0.81 5.49 0.34
N SER A 159 1.33 4.74 1.33
CA SER A 159 0.84 3.38 1.64
C SER A 159 -0.62 3.39 2.09
N CYS A 160 -1.03 4.39 2.89
CA CYS A 160 -2.43 4.59 3.29
C CYS A 160 -3.35 4.76 2.07
N CYS A 161 -2.97 5.59 1.10
CA CYS A 161 -3.76 5.77 -0.11
C CYS A 161 -3.74 4.52 -1.01
N PHE A 162 -2.57 3.88 -1.15
CA PHE A 162 -2.40 2.69 -1.99
C PHE A 162 -3.33 1.55 -1.55
N VAL A 163 -3.33 1.20 -0.26
CA VAL A 163 -4.18 0.11 0.25
C VAL A 163 -5.67 0.45 0.19
N TRP A 164 -6.02 1.74 0.25
CA TRP A 164 -7.40 2.19 0.23
C TRP A 164 -8.03 2.18 -1.16
N PHE A 165 -7.24 2.46 -2.21
CA PHE A 165 -7.74 2.62 -3.58
C PHE A 165 -7.31 1.54 -4.56
N ASN A 166 -6.06 1.06 -4.48
CA ASN A 166 -5.53 0.14 -5.47
C ASN A 166 -6.05 -1.29 -5.23
N ASN A 167 -6.56 -1.93 -6.28
CA ASN A 167 -6.99 -3.33 -6.27
C ASN A 167 -6.07 -4.25 -7.08
N THR A 168 -5.01 -3.74 -7.72
CA THR A 168 -4.00 -4.54 -8.44
C THR A 168 -2.93 -5.08 -7.49
N THR A 169 -2.19 -4.20 -6.79
CA THR A 169 -1.19 -4.60 -5.78
C THR A 169 -1.82 -5.06 -4.46
N TYR A 170 -3.08 -4.67 -4.22
CA TYR A 170 -3.89 -5.16 -3.12
C TYR A 170 -5.16 -5.84 -3.66
N PRO A 171 -5.07 -7.08 -4.17
CA PRO A 171 -6.21 -7.78 -4.74
C PRO A 171 -7.39 -7.89 -3.77
N SER A 172 -8.58 -7.57 -4.24
CA SER A 172 -9.81 -7.58 -3.41
C SER A 172 -10.17 -8.99 -2.94
N GLU A 173 -9.69 -10.02 -3.62
CA GLU A 173 -9.77 -11.43 -3.23
C GLU A 173 -9.05 -11.72 -1.90
N PHE A 174 -8.01 -10.94 -1.56
CA PHE A 174 -7.24 -11.12 -0.32
C PHE A 174 -7.56 -10.04 0.72
N TYR A 175 -7.78 -8.80 0.28
CA TYR A 175 -7.93 -7.65 1.17
C TYR A 175 -9.39 -7.21 1.37
N GLY A 176 -10.33 -7.86 0.67
CA GLY A 176 -11.71 -7.40 0.55
C GLY A 176 -11.84 -6.22 -0.41
N PRO A 177 -13.09 -5.79 -0.73
CA PRO A 177 -13.31 -4.69 -1.66
C PRO A 177 -12.82 -3.36 -1.11
N ALA A 178 -12.35 -2.49 -2.00
CA ALA A 178 -12.15 -1.08 -1.67
C ALA A 178 -13.49 -0.39 -1.39
N GLY A 179 -13.46 0.76 -0.70
CA GLY A 179 -14.69 1.54 -0.43
C GLY A 179 -15.48 1.91 -1.70
N PRO A 180 -14.81 2.47 -2.73
CA PRO A 180 -15.43 2.71 -4.04
C PRO A 180 -16.01 1.43 -4.68
N GLU A 181 -15.28 0.31 -4.56
CA GLU A 181 -15.67 -0.98 -5.11
C GLU A 181 -16.95 -1.55 -4.49
N ALA A 182 -17.03 -1.55 -3.16
CA ALA A 182 -18.23 -1.98 -2.44
C ALA A 182 -19.45 -1.10 -2.76
N SER A 183 -19.24 0.22 -2.94
CA SER A 183 -20.30 1.16 -3.30
C SER A 183 -20.85 0.92 -4.71
N GLN A 184 -19.96 0.70 -5.69
CA GLN A 184 -20.36 0.38 -7.07
C GLN A 184 -21.01 -1.02 -7.14
N ALA A 185 -20.51 -1.98 -6.35
CA ALA A 185 -21.09 -3.32 -6.21
C ALA A 185 -22.52 -3.29 -5.67
N GLN A 186 -22.83 -2.40 -4.72
CA GLN A 186 -24.19 -2.18 -4.23
C GLN A 186 -25.11 -1.68 -5.36
N ALA A 187 -24.69 -0.65 -6.10
CA ALA A 187 -25.47 -0.09 -7.21
C ALA A 187 -25.73 -1.13 -8.30
N PHE A 188 -24.70 -1.89 -8.67
CA PHE A 188 -24.80 -2.98 -9.64
C PHE A 188 -25.78 -4.06 -9.17
N THR A 189 -25.69 -4.52 -7.91
CA THR A 189 -26.56 -5.58 -7.38
C THR A 189 -28.05 -5.19 -7.46
N PHE A 190 -28.40 -3.95 -7.11
CA PHE A 190 -29.78 -3.48 -7.21
C PHE A 190 -30.22 -3.23 -8.65
N LEU A 191 -29.32 -2.80 -9.54
CA LEU A 191 -29.60 -2.70 -10.97
C LEU A 191 -29.98 -4.06 -11.54
N VAL A 192 -29.18 -5.10 -11.29
CA VAL A 192 -29.43 -6.46 -11.77
C VAL A 192 -30.76 -6.99 -11.24
N ARG A 193 -31.00 -6.84 -9.93
CA ARG A 193 -32.25 -7.27 -9.30
C ARG A 193 -33.46 -6.62 -9.96
N ASP A 194 -33.45 -5.30 -10.10
CA ASP A 194 -34.62 -4.56 -10.60
C ASP A 194 -34.83 -4.79 -12.10
N GLN A 195 -33.75 -4.95 -12.88
CA GLN A 195 -33.83 -5.35 -14.27
C GLN A 195 -34.49 -6.73 -14.44
N ARG A 196 -34.16 -7.70 -13.58
CA ARG A 196 -34.81 -9.03 -13.57
C ARG A 196 -36.28 -8.98 -13.17
N LEU A 197 -36.68 -7.98 -12.39
CA LEU A 197 -38.08 -7.68 -12.07
C LEU A 197 -38.80 -6.92 -13.20
N GLY A 198 -38.13 -6.64 -14.32
CA GLY A 198 -38.70 -5.99 -15.49
C GLY A 198 -38.53 -4.47 -15.53
N ALA A 199 -37.73 -3.87 -14.64
CA ALA A 199 -37.46 -2.44 -14.67
C ALA A 199 -36.56 -2.06 -15.86
N ASN A 200 -36.90 -0.97 -16.55
CA ASN A 200 -36.03 -0.40 -17.58
C ASN A 200 -34.98 0.53 -16.94
N VAL A 201 -33.83 -0.05 -16.57
CA VAL A 201 -32.77 0.64 -15.81
C VAL A 201 -32.18 1.87 -16.52
N GLY A 202 -32.27 1.94 -17.86
CA GLY A 202 -31.78 3.08 -18.64
C GLY A 202 -32.72 4.29 -18.69
N SER A 203 -34.00 4.11 -18.34
CA SER A 203 -35.01 5.19 -18.37
C SER A 203 -35.71 5.40 -17.03
N ALA A 204 -35.33 4.68 -15.98
CA ALA A 204 -35.96 4.78 -14.67
C ALA A 204 -35.55 6.09 -13.98
N GLN A 205 -36.47 7.03 -13.85
CA GLN A 205 -36.23 8.30 -13.17
C GLN A 205 -36.29 8.12 -11.64
N GLY A 206 -35.31 8.68 -10.93
CA GLY A 206 -35.26 8.72 -9.48
C GLY A 206 -35.97 9.95 -8.90
N PRO A 207 -36.07 10.05 -7.56
CA PRO A 207 -36.81 11.12 -6.88
C PRO A 207 -36.26 12.53 -7.12
N THR A 208 -34.99 12.67 -7.46
CA THR A 208 -34.31 13.95 -7.71
C THR A 208 -34.37 14.38 -9.17
N SER A 209 -35.25 13.77 -9.97
CA SER A 209 -35.33 13.91 -11.43
C SER A 209 -34.12 13.37 -12.22
N LEU A 210 -33.03 12.99 -11.56
CA LEU A 210 -31.93 12.21 -12.14
C LEU A 210 -32.34 10.75 -12.32
N VAL A 211 -31.74 10.08 -13.30
CA VAL A 211 -31.98 8.65 -13.55
C VAL A 211 -31.42 7.82 -12.40
N LYS A 212 -32.21 6.83 -11.95
CA LYS A 212 -32.02 6.07 -10.70
C LYS A 212 -30.78 5.17 -10.73
N TYR A 213 -30.54 4.46 -11.84
CA TYR A 213 -29.48 3.44 -11.92
C TYR A 213 -28.26 3.89 -12.72
N LEU A 214 -28.48 4.61 -13.83
CA LEU A 214 -27.42 5.04 -14.75
C LEU A 214 -27.54 6.54 -15.00
N MET A 215 -26.45 7.28 -14.91
CA MET A 215 -26.40 8.71 -15.21
C MET A 215 -25.14 9.03 -16.03
N ARG A 216 -24.92 10.31 -16.33
CA ARG A 216 -23.70 10.75 -17.00
C ARG A 216 -22.71 11.36 -16.00
N SER A 217 -21.42 11.06 -16.20
CA SER A 217 -20.32 11.78 -15.56
C SER A 217 -20.27 13.24 -16.04
N PRO A 218 -19.50 14.12 -15.39
CA PRO A 218 -19.26 15.47 -15.88
C PRO A 218 -18.66 15.54 -17.29
N THR A 219 -17.97 14.48 -17.74
CA THR A 219 -17.37 14.34 -19.07
C THR A 219 -18.24 13.58 -20.07
N GLY A 220 -19.40 13.08 -19.64
CA GLY A 220 -20.41 12.47 -20.52
C GLY A 220 -20.43 10.94 -20.55
N GLU A 221 -19.54 10.26 -19.82
CA GLU A 221 -19.52 8.80 -19.70
C GLU A 221 -20.72 8.27 -18.94
N VAL A 222 -21.19 7.06 -19.28
CA VAL A 222 -22.28 6.40 -18.55
C VAL A 222 -21.74 5.75 -17.28
N ILE A 223 -22.29 6.16 -16.13
CA ILE A 223 -21.83 5.75 -14.79
C ILE A 223 -23.03 5.31 -13.93
N PHE A 224 -22.78 4.63 -12.81
CA PHE A 224 -23.86 4.34 -11.85
C PHE A 224 -24.41 5.61 -11.20
N GLY A 225 -25.71 5.61 -10.94
CA GLY A 225 -26.46 6.70 -10.31
C GLY A 225 -26.43 6.66 -8.77
N GLY A 226 -27.07 7.66 -8.16
CA GLY A 226 -27.10 7.81 -6.71
C GLY A 226 -25.77 8.31 -6.13
N GLU A 227 -25.53 8.08 -4.84
CA GLU A 227 -24.33 8.60 -4.16
C GLU A 227 -23.01 8.02 -4.68
N THR A 228 -23.06 6.87 -5.34
CA THR A 228 -21.88 6.24 -5.94
C THR A 228 -21.40 6.95 -7.20
N MET A 229 -22.11 7.99 -7.68
CA MET A 229 -21.63 8.85 -8.78
C MET A 229 -20.22 9.41 -8.53
N ARG A 230 -19.81 9.54 -7.26
CA ARG A 230 -18.48 10.00 -6.85
C ARG A 230 -17.36 8.97 -7.07
N PHE A 231 -17.71 7.71 -7.34
CA PHE A 231 -16.81 6.56 -7.48
C PHE A 231 -16.81 5.99 -8.89
N TRP A 232 -17.19 6.81 -9.88
CA TRP A 232 -17.23 6.42 -11.29
C TRP A 232 -15.86 6.07 -11.89
N ASP A 233 -14.79 6.56 -11.27
CA ASP A 233 -13.40 6.26 -11.61
C ASP A 233 -12.97 4.83 -11.25
N LEU A 234 -13.80 4.07 -10.54
CA LEU A 234 -13.50 2.67 -10.21
C LEU A 234 -13.32 1.84 -11.49
N ARG A 235 -12.21 1.11 -11.55
CA ARG A 235 -11.99 -0.01 -12.46
C ARG A 235 -11.88 -1.30 -11.63
N ALA A 236 -12.61 -2.34 -12.03
CA ALA A 236 -12.54 -3.64 -11.37
C ALA A 236 -12.79 -4.78 -12.38
N PRO A 237 -12.11 -5.93 -12.25
CA PRO A 237 -12.18 -7.02 -13.23
C PRO A 237 -13.58 -7.59 -13.40
N TRP A 238 -14.42 -7.53 -12.35
CA TRP A 238 -15.81 -7.95 -12.41
C TRP A 238 -16.74 -6.96 -13.12
N LEU A 239 -16.34 -5.69 -13.28
CA LEU A 239 -17.16 -4.62 -13.88
C LEU A 239 -16.70 -4.25 -15.29
N GLU A 240 -15.40 -4.28 -15.59
CA GLU A 240 -14.83 -3.89 -16.89
C GLU A 240 -15.44 -4.60 -18.11
N PRO A 241 -15.83 -5.89 -18.06
CA PRO A 241 -16.51 -6.52 -19.19
C PRO A 241 -17.81 -5.82 -19.63
N LEU A 242 -18.43 -5.03 -18.73
CA LEU A 242 -19.67 -4.28 -18.98
C LEU A 242 -19.40 -2.83 -19.43
N ARG A 243 -18.14 -2.41 -19.50
CA ARG A 243 -17.72 -1.09 -19.95
C ARG A 243 -17.43 -1.10 -21.46
N GLY A 244 -17.84 -0.04 -22.14
CA GLY A 244 -17.50 0.27 -23.53
C GLY A 244 -16.82 1.63 -23.64
N PRO A 245 -16.59 2.15 -24.87
CA PRO A 245 -15.85 3.39 -25.08
C PRO A 245 -16.46 4.65 -24.44
N ASN A 246 -17.75 4.60 -24.07
CA ASN A 246 -18.49 5.72 -23.47
C ASN A 246 -18.92 5.42 -22.02
N GLY A 247 -18.19 4.56 -21.31
CA GLY A 247 -18.56 4.09 -19.97
C GLY A 247 -19.43 2.82 -20.01
N LEU A 248 -20.32 2.65 -19.04
CA LEU A 248 -21.16 1.44 -18.93
C LEU A 248 -22.08 1.25 -20.15
N ASP A 249 -21.99 0.10 -20.81
CA ASP A 249 -22.76 -0.21 -22.01
C ASP A 249 -24.13 -0.81 -21.65
N LEU A 250 -25.20 -0.08 -21.99
CA LEU A 250 -26.58 -0.51 -21.74
C LEU A 250 -26.94 -1.83 -22.43
N SER A 251 -26.35 -2.12 -23.59
CA SER A 251 -26.61 -3.37 -24.31
C SER A 251 -26.00 -4.57 -23.58
N ARG A 252 -24.78 -4.42 -23.06
CA ARG A 252 -24.09 -5.42 -22.24
C ARG A 252 -24.77 -5.61 -20.89
N LEU A 253 -25.14 -4.52 -20.21
CA LEU A 253 -25.92 -4.59 -18.97
C LEU A 253 -27.24 -5.35 -19.14
N LYS A 254 -27.84 -5.33 -20.34
CA LYS A 254 -29.08 -6.05 -20.61
C LYS A 254 -28.89 -7.54 -20.89
N LYS A 255 -27.76 -7.96 -21.45
CA LYS A 255 -27.60 -9.28 -22.06
C LYS A 255 -26.42 -10.10 -21.55
N ASP A 256 -25.38 -9.44 -21.09
CA ASP A 256 -24.06 -10.05 -20.93
C ASP A 256 -23.63 -10.18 -19.46
N ILE A 257 -24.48 -9.78 -18.51
CA ILE A 257 -24.22 -9.96 -17.08
C ILE A 257 -24.13 -11.47 -16.77
N GLN A 258 -23.02 -11.85 -16.15
CA GLN A 258 -22.73 -13.23 -15.77
C GLN A 258 -23.08 -13.49 -14.29
N PRO A 259 -23.53 -14.70 -13.94
CA PRO A 259 -23.82 -15.05 -12.54
C PRO A 259 -22.62 -14.90 -11.58
N TRP A 260 -21.38 -15.00 -12.07
CA TRP A 260 -20.19 -14.80 -11.24
C TRP A 260 -19.98 -13.31 -10.88
N GLN A 261 -20.33 -12.39 -11.78
CA GLN A 261 -20.30 -10.94 -11.50
C GLN A 261 -21.32 -10.58 -10.43
N GLU A 262 -22.52 -11.19 -10.49
CA GLU A 262 -23.57 -11.00 -9.48
C GLU A 262 -23.16 -11.53 -8.10
N ARG A 263 -22.46 -12.68 -8.05
CA ARG A 263 -21.94 -13.20 -6.78
C ARG A 263 -20.85 -12.29 -6.21
N CYS A 264 -19.90 -11.89 -7.04
CA CYS A 264 -18.82 -10.98 -6.66
C CYS A 264 -19.38 -9.65 -6.14
N SER A 265 -20.35 -9.04 -6.84
CA SER A 265 -20.96 -7.80 -6.40
C SER A 265 -21.76 -7.94 -5.10
N ALA A 266 -22.48 -9.05 -4.92
CA ALA A 266 -23.22 -9.33 -3.69
C ALA A 266 -22.27 -9.56 -2.50
N GLU A 267 -21.15 -10.23 -2.74
CA GLU A 267 -20.09 -10.41 -1.73
C GLU A 267 -19.46 -9.06 -1.37
N TYR A 268 -19.07 -8.26 -2.36
CA TYR A 268 -18.39 -6.99 -2.12
C TYR A 268 -19.29 -5.92 -1.49
N MET A 269 -20.57 -5.88 -1.83
CA MET A 269 -21.50 -4.95 -1.16
C MET A 269 -21.70 -5.32 0.32
N THR A 270 -21.62 -6.61 0.67
CA THR A 270 -21.82 -7.09 2.05
C THR A 270 -20.54 -7.09 2.88
N HIS A 271 -19.38 -6.93 2.24
CA HIS A 271 -18.07 -6.79 2.87
C HIS A 271 -17.47 -5.40 2.66
N ALA A 272 -18.31 -4.37 2.60
CA ALA A 272 -17.85 -2.98 2.55
C ALA A 272 -16.92 -2.68 3.75
N PRO A 273 -15.88 -1.85 3.59
CA PRO A 273 -14.85 -1.61 4.61
C PRO A 273 -15.32 -0.70 5.78
N PHE A 274 -16.50 -0.98 6.32
CA PHE A 274 -17.10 -0.32 7.48
C PHE A 274 -17.22 -1.28 8.66
N GLY A 275 -16.84 -0.79 9.83
CA GLY A 275 -17.02 -1.50 11.09
C GLY A 275 -16.58 -0.64 12.26
N SER A 276 -16.98 -1.03 13.47
CA SER A 276 -16.62 -0.36 14.71
C SER A 276 -15.25 -0.79 15.22
N LEU A 277 -14.70 -0.04 16.18
CA LEU A 277 -13.40 -0.34 16.80
C LEU A 277 -13.39 -1.70 17.53
N ASN A 278 -14.53 -2.11 18.10
CA ASN A 278 -14.71 -3.44 18.72
C ASN A 278 -15.09 -4.53 17.71
N SER A 279 -14.84 -4.29 16.42
CA SER A 279 -15.01 -5.22 15.31
C SER A 279 -16.45 -5.63 14.97
N VAL A 280 -17.43 -4.76 15.21
CA VAL A 280 -18.80 -4.95 14.72
C VAL A 280 -18.88 -4.42 13.29
N GLY A 281 -19.10 -5.32 12.33
CA GLY A 281 -19.15 -5.00 10.91
C GLY A 281 -20.45 -4.32 10.52
N GLY A 282 -20.37 -3.41 9.54
CA GLY A 282 -21.51 -2.66 9.03
C GLY A 282 -21.47 -1.18 9.38
N VAL A 283 -22.63 -0.53 9.24
CA VAL A 283 -22.78 0.91 9.53
C VAL A 283 -22.74 1.19 11.04
N ALA A 284 -22.55 2.45 11.43
CA ALA A 284 -22.44 2.82 12.85
C ALA A 284 -23.69 2.51 13.70
N THR A 285 -24.85 2.33 13.07
CA THR A 285 -26.12 1.96 13.71
C THR A 285 -26.43 0.47 13.64
N GLU A 286 -25.49 -0.35 13.14
CA GLU A 286 -25.66 -1.79 13.03
C GLU A 286 -25.67 -2.43 14.42
N ILE A 287 -26.50 -3.48 14.58
CA ILE A 287 -26.52 -4.26 15.82
C ILE A 287 -25.28 -5.18 15.89
N ASN A 288 -24.93 -5.63 17.10
CA ASN A 288 -23.83 -6.58 17.30
C ASN A 288 -24.18 -7.96 16.72
N ALA A 289 -23.90 -8.17 15.44
CA ALA A 289 -24.20 -9.42 14.73
C ALA A 289 -23.01 -9.98 13.95
N VAL A 290 -22.25 -9.14 13.26
CA VAL A 290 -21.15 -9.57 12.39
C VAL A 290 -19.82 -9.11 12.98
N ASN A 291 -18.87 -10.03 13.19
CA ASN A 291 -17.52 -9.69 13.64
C ASN A 291 -16.62 -9.45 12.42
N TYR A 292 -16.50 -8.19 11.97
CA TYR A 292 -15.78 -7.84 10.75
C TYR A 292 -15.28 -6.39 10.76
N VAL A 293 -14.02 -6.21 10.39
CA VAL A 293 -13.44 -4.93 9.93
C VAL A 293 -12.48 -5.27 8.81
N SER A 294 -12.59 -4.56 7.68
CA SER A 294 -11.74 -4.82 6.52
C SER A 294 -10.24 -4.64 6.86
N PRO A 295 -9.35 -5.53 6.37
CA PRO A 295 -7.92 -5.30 6.40
C PRO A 295 -7.51 -3.95 5.81
N ARG A 296 -8.22 -3.44 4.79
CA ARG A 296 -7.96 -2.11 4.21
C ARG A 296 -8.16 -1.00 5.24
N SER A 297 -9.19 -1.10 6.08
CA SER A 297 -9.44 -0.11 7.15
C SER A 297 -8.35 -0.17 8.21
N TRP A 298 -7.93 -1.36 8.65
CA TRP A 298 -6.84 -1.51 9.60
C TRP A 298 -5.51 -0.97 9.06
N LEU A 299 -5.16 -1.32 7.83
CA LEU A 299 -3.92 -0.90 7.20
C LEU A 299 -3.91 0.61 6.92
N ALA A 300 -4.98 1.16 6.34
CA ALA A 300 -5.05 2.59 6.04
C ALA A 300 -4.96 3.43 7.32
N THR A 301 -5.76 3.11 8.34
CA THR A 301 -5.77 3.87 9.59
C THR A 301 -4.44 3.79 10.34
N SER A 302 -3.83 2.60 10.43
CA SER A 302 -2.52 2.44 11.07
C SER A 302 -1.41 3.20 10.34
N HIS A 303 -1.32 3.09 9.01
CA HIS A 303 -0.29 3.79 8.23
C HIS A 303 -0.49 5.30 8.24
N PHE A 304 -1.73 5.79 8.26
CA PHE A 304 -2.01 7.21 8.41
C PHE A 304 -1.52 7.75 9.75
N VAL A 305 -1.85 7.07 10.85
CA VAL A 305 -1.42 7.46 12.20
C VAL A 305 0.11 7.44 12.31
N LEU A 306 0.76 6.39 11.80
CA LEU A 306 2.22 6.30 11.75
C LEU A 306 2.82 7.44 10.91
N GLY A 307 2.32 7.65 9.68
CA GLY A 307 2.78 8.70 8.77
C GLY A 307 2.68 10.09 9.39
N PHE A 308 1.59 10.37 10.11
CA PHE A 308 1.41 11.61 10.87
C PHE A 308 2.44 11.77 11.99
N PHE A 309 2.66 10.76 12.83
CA PHE A 309 3.63 10.88 13.91
C PHE A 309 5.09 10.93 13.41
N PHE A 310 5.40 10.27 12.30
CA PHE A 310 6.69 10.44 11.62
C PHE A 310 6.88 11.87 11.09
N PHE A 311 5.82 12.52 10.59
CA PHE A 311 5.86 13.93 10.20
C PHE A 311 6.15 14.84 11.40
N VAL A 312 5.45 14.63 12.52
CA VAL A 312 5.70 15.38 13.76
C VAL A 312 7.14 15.17 14.24
N GLY A 313 7.64 13.93 14.20
CA GLY A 313 9.03 13.60 14.52
C GLY A 313 10.03 14.29 13.59
N HIS A 314 9.73 14.38 12.30
CA HIS A 314 10.52 15.15 11.33
C HIS A 314 10.61 16.62 11.74
N LEU A 315 9.49 17.29 12.00
CA LEU A 315 9.47 18.71 12.40
C LEU A 315 10.28 18.96 13.67
N TRP A 316 10.14 18.07 14.65
CA TRP A 316 10.86 18.15 15.92
C TRP A 316 12.38 18.03 15.74
N HIS A 317 12.84 16.96 15.07
CA HIS A 317 14.27 16.71 14.90
C HIS A 317 14.93 17.65 13.90
N ALA A 318 14.22 18.07 12.85
CA ALA A 318 14.73 19.07 11.91
C ALA A 318 14.92 20.42 12.62
N GLY A 319 13.95 20.83 13.43
CA GLY A 319 14.03 22.06 14.23
C GLY A 319 15.19 22.04 15.23
N ARG A 320 15.43 20.89 15.88
CA ARG A 320 16.55 20.72 16.82
C ARG A 320 17.92 20.61 16.16
N ALA A 321 17.98 20.00 14.98
CA ALA A 321 19.22 19.84 14.24
C ALA A 321 19.73 21.17 13.68
N HIS A 322 18.84 22.15 13.48
CA HIS A 322 19.23 23.50 13.10
C HIS A 322 20.00 24.18 14.24
N PRO A 323 21.23 24.65 14.01
CA PRO A 323 21.92 25.48 14.98
C PRO A 323 21.13 26.76 15.21
N SER A 324 20.92 27.13 16.47
CA SER A 324 20.50 28.48 16.87
C SER A 324 21.50 29.53 16.39
#